data_AF-A0A524IKN5-F1
#
_entry.id   AF-A0A524IKN5-F1
#
_cell.length_a   1.000
_cell.length_b   1.000
_cell.length_c   1.000
_cell.angle_alpha   90.00
_cell.angle_beta   90.00
_cell.angle_gamma   90.00
#
_symmetry.space_group_name_H-M   'P 1'
#
loop_
_entity.id
_entity.type
_entity.pdbx_description
1 polymer ?
#
loop_
_entity_poly.entity_id
_entity_poly.type
_entity_poly.pdbx_seq_one_letter_code
_entity_poly.pdbx_strand_id
1 'polypeptide(L)'
;MQYQPKRYSRARPFSVNARRRDRTGLPRTGRTWCRAFRPGRRRVSKALNLYEREHFTRCLQCAICSGSCPTARVVDRYNPRELVLRYILDGDEDVLSEMDTLWCCTTCQVCRERCPHGINISGLLTHMMNLSALKGNIPPVLRSSIMMMIETGRPIQSNSRSERIRGELGLKPLTKPDTKEIREILLDAGLGKILDIQ
;
A
#
# COMPACT_ATOMS: atom_id res chain seq x y z
N MET A 1 9.51 -28.64 -29.81
CA MET A 1 9.38 -27.20 -29.49
C MET A 1 9.32 -27.06 -27.97
N GLN A 2 10.48 -27.01 -27.30
CA GLN A 2 10.60 -26.99 -25.84
C GLN A 2 11.02 -25.60 -25.36
N TYR A 3 10.22 -25.00 -24.49
CA TYR A 3 10.44 -23.70 -23.88
C TYR A 3 11.52 -23.81 -22.79
N GLN A 4 12.64 -23.08 -22.94
CA GLN A 4 13.65 -22.92 -21.89
C GLN A 4 13.50 -21.55 -21.20
N PRO A 5 13.37 -21.49 -19.86
CA PRO A 5 13.25 -20.22 -19.15
C PRO A 5 14.60 -19.50 -19.08
N LYS A 6 14.58 -18.18 -19.35
CA LYS A 6 15.76 -17.31 -19.24
C LYS A 6 16.27 -17.30 -17.80
N ARG A 7 17.51 -17.78 -17.59
CA ARG A 7 18.25 -17.62 -16.34
C ARG A 7 18.56 -16.14 -16.13
N TYR A 8 17.83 -15.48 -15.23
CA TYR A 8 18.29 -14.20 -14.68
C TYR A 8 19.57 -14.46 -13.90
N SER A 9 20.64 -13.75 -14.28
CA SER A 9 21.92 -13.78 -13.60
C SER A 9 21.72 -13.48 -12.12
N ARG A 10 22.30 -14.32 -11.26
CA ARG A 10 22.31 -14.11 -9.81
C ARG A 10 22.86 -12.70 -9.56
N ALA A 11 21.98 -11.79 -9.12
CA ALA A 11 22.39 -10.49 -8.64
C ALA A 11 23.47 -10.71 -7.58
N ARG A 12 24.58 -9.98 -7.70
CA ARG A 12 25.75 -10.09 -6.82
C ARG A 12 25.28 -9.97 -5.37
N PRO A 13 25.80 -10.78 -4.43
CA PRO A 13 25.49 -10.59 -3.03
C PRO A 13 25.94 -9.19 -2.65
N PHE A 14 24.99 -8.32 -2.31
CA PHE A 14 25.30 -7.07 -1.65
C PHE A 14 26.02 -7.46 -0.36
N SER A 15 27.29 -7.09 -0.26
CA SER A 15 28.14 -7.43 0.87
C SER A 15 27.46 -6.96 2.15
N VAL A 16 26.87 -7.91 2.87
CA VAL A 16 26.32 -7.67 4.19
C VAL A 16 27.54 -7.35 5.05
N ASN A 17 27.74 -6.06 5.30
CA ASN A 17 28.72 -5.55 6.23
C ASN A 17 28.63 -6.43 7.49
N ALA A 18 29.70 -7.19 7.77
CA ALA A 18 29.75 -8.19 8.82
C ALA A 18 29.54 -7.52 10.18
N ARG A 19 28.28 -7.45 10.62
CA ARG A 19 27.91 -6.88 11.92
C ARG A 19 28.32 -7.88 13.00
N ARG A 20 29.37 -7.53 13.75
CA ARG A 20 29.93 -8.24 14.90
C ARG A 20 28.80 -8.81 15.79
N ARG A 21 28.75 -10.14 15.91
CA ARG A 21 27.91 -10.86 16.88
C ARG A 21 28.48 -10.64 18.29
N ASP A 22 27.63 -10.57 19.32
CA ASP A 22 28.11 -10.55 20.70
C ASP A 22 28.51 -11.95 21.19
N ARG A 23 29.08 -12.05 22.40
CA ARG A 23 29.60 -13.31 22.99
C ARG A 23 28.54 -14.40 23.19
N THR A 24 27.24 -14.11 22.99
CA THR A 24 26.14 -15.08 23.15
C THR A 24 25.55 -15.55 21.82
N GLY A 25 26.08 -15.10 20.68
CA GLY A 25 25.70 -15.61 19.35
C GLY A 25 24.34 -15.17 18.82
N LEU A 26 23.62 -14.29 19.53
CA LEU A 26 22.33 -13.75 19.10
C LEU A 26 22.49 -12.51 18.21
N PRO A 27 21.61 -12.31 17.20
CA PRO A 27 21.61 -11.07 16.42
C PRO A 27 21.28 -9.88 17.32
N ARG A 28 22.06 -8.81 17.21
CA ARG A 28 21.94 -7.56 18.00
C ARG A 28 20.65 -6.75 17.73
N THR A 29 19.66 -7.34 17.06
CA THR A 29 18.36 -6.73 16.76
C THR A 29 17.35 -6.85 17.90
N GLY A 30 17.66 -7.57 18.97
CA GLY A 30 16.78 -7.72 20.15
C GLY A 30 16.63 -6.49 21.06
N ARG A 31 17.08 -5.29 20.66
CA ARG A 31 17.07 -4.07 21.51
C ARG A 31 16.49 -2.81 20.88
N THR A 32 15.79 -2.92 19.75
CA THR A 32 14.99 -1.80 19.20
C THR A 32 13.55 -1.84 19.69
N TRP A 33 12.97 -3.02 19.91
CA TRP A 33 11.60 -3.16 20.42
C TRP A 33 11.38 -2.53 21.80
N CYS A 34 12.33 -2.67 22.74
CA CYS A 34 12.24 -2.02 24.06
C CYS A 34 12.45 -0.50 24.03
N ARG A 35 13.00 0.09 22.96
CA ARG A 35 13.16 1.56 22.87
C ARG A 35 11.86 2.27 22.48
N ALA A 36 10.90 1.56 21.88
CA ALA A 36 9.56 2.06 21.58
C ALA A 36 8.69 2.24 22.85
N PHE A 37 9.02 1.53 23.94
CA PHE A 37 8.37 1.67 25.25
C PHE A 37 9.10 2.66 26.18
N ARG A 38 9.46 3.86 25.69
CA ARG A 38 9.83 4.96 26.60
C ARG A 38 8.58 5.59 27.19
N PRO A 39 8.34 5.54 28.52
CA PRO A 39 7.24 6.25 29.14
C PRO A 39 7.47 7.76 28.91
N GLY A 40 6.52 8.46 28.29
CA GLY A 40 6.56 9.93 28.17
C GLY A 40 6.69 10.52 26.77
N ARG A 41 6.80 9.72 25.70
CA ARG A 41 6.77 10.23 24.31
C ARG A 41 5.81 9.42 23.42
N ARG A 42 4.53 9.38 23.79
CA ARG A 42 3.49 8.76 22.94
C ARG A 42 3.05 9.76 21.88
N ARG A 43 3.77 9.78 20.75
CA ARG A 43 3.33 10.52 19.55
C ARG A 43 2.32 9.63 18.83
N VAL A 44 1.08 9.62 19.33
CA VAL A 44 0.01 8.83 18.72
C VAL A 44 -0.29 9.41 17.33
N SER A 45 -0.43 8.55 16.31
CA SER A 45 -0.73 8.93 14.92
C SER A 45 -2.00 9.81 14.83
N LYS A 46 -1.95 10.89 14.04
CA LYS A 46 -3.06 11.83 13.80
C LYS A 46 -4.23 11.19 13.04
N ALA A 47 -4.03 10.00 12.48
CA ALA A 47 -5.05 9.25 11.73
C ALA A 47 -6.17 8.60 12.55
N LEU A 48 -6.06 8.65 13.87
CA LEU A 48 -7.06 8.11 14.78
C LEU A 48 -8.35 8.96 14.85
N ASN A 49 -8.49 9.95 13.97
CA ASN A 49 -9.68 10.79 13.83
C ASN A 49 -10.74 10.19 12.89
N LEU A 50 -10.35 9.31 11.94
CA LEU A 50 -11.30 8.67 10.98
C LEU A 50 -11.73 7.27 11.39
N TYR A 51 -10.87 6.57 12.12
CA TYR A 51 -11.21 5.32 12.77
C TYR A 51 -10.99 5.50 14.25
N GLU A 52 -12.06 5.36 15.03
CA GLU A 52 -12.01 5.50 16.49
C GLU A 52 -10.86 4.67 17.05
N ARG A 53 -9.93 5.35 17.74
CA ARG A 53 -8.76 4.73 18.38
C ARG A 53 -9.11 3.51 19.20
N GLU A 54 -10.28 3.54 19.81
CA GLU A 54 -10.86 2.50 20.63
C GLU A 54 -10.99 1.17 19.88
N HIS A 55 -11.29 1.18 18.58
CA HIS A 55 -11.38 -0.04 17.77
C HIS A 55 -10.03 -0.75 17.66
N PHE A 56 -8.93 0.00 17.49
CA PHE A 56 -7.59 -0.58 17.37
C PHE A 56 -6.98 -0.98 18.70
N THR A 57 -7.40 -0.37 19.82
CA THR A 57 -6.98 -0.82 21.16
C THR A 57 -7.47 -2.23 21.52
N ARG A 58 -8.48 -2.76 20.81
CA ARG A 58 -8.96 -4.14 20.95
C ARG A 58 -8.05 -5.19 20.28
N CYS A 59 -6.99 -4.75 19.60
CA CYS A 59 -6.11 -5.67 18.89
C CYS A 59 -5.24 -6.51 19.84
N LEU A 60 -5.56 -7.79 20.00
CA LEU A 60 -4.82 -8.74 20.83
C LEU A 60 -3.61 -9.41 20.14
N GLN A 61 -3.20 -8.93 18.97
CA GLN A 61 -2.04 -9.47 18.24
C GLN A 61 -2.14 -10.96 17.83
N CYS A 62 -3.35 -11.47 17.62
CA CYS A 62 -3.59 -12.87 17.22
C CYS A 62 -3.09 -13.25 15.81
N ALA A 63 -2.69 -12.28 14.98
CA ALA A 63 -2.12 -12.47 13.64
C ALA A 63 -3.01 -13.18 12.59
N ILE A 64 -4.31 -13.33 12.84
CA ILE A 64 -5.28 -13.90 11.86
C ILE A 64 -5.25 -13.11 10.54
N CYS A 65 -5.09 -11.79 10.60
CA CYS A 65 -4.98 -10.93 9.43
C CYS A 65 -3.76 -11.26 8.56
N SER A 66 -2.60 -11.57 9.16
CA SER A 66 -1.40 -11.97 8.43
C SER A 66 -1.52 -13.39 7.89
N GLY A 67 -2.03 -14.33 8.71
CA GLY A 67 -2.23 -15.72 8.28
C GLY A 67 -3.26 -15.89 7.16
N SER A 68 -4.26 -15.02 7.10
CA SER A 68 -5.29 -15.04 6.06
C SER A 68 -4.93 -14.21 4.82
N CYS A 69 -3.84 -13.45 4.85
CA CYS A 69 -3.50 -12.55 3.76
C CYS A 69 -2.86 -13.31 2.59
N PRO A 70 -3.40 -13.21 1.35
CA PRO A 70 -2.77 -13.83 0.18
C PRO A 70 -1.40 -13.20 -0.13
N THR A 71 -1.27 -11.88 0.00
CA THR A 71 -0.01 -11.16 -0.24
C THR A 71 1.08 -11.59 0.74
N ALA A 72 0.76 -11.74 2.04
CA ALA A 72 1.74 -12.11 3.05
C ALA A 72 2.31 -13.53 2.85
N ARG A 73 1.64 -14.38 2.07
CA ARG A 73 2.12 -15.72 1.72
C ARG A 73 3.15 -15.73 0.58
N VAL A 74 3.20 -14.66 -0.21
CA VAL A 74 4.03 -14.59 -1.43
C VAL A 74 5.07 -13.47 -1.39
N VAL A 75 4.82 -12.43 -0.59
CA VAL A 75 5.75 -11.30 -0.39
C VAL A 75 6.32 -11.38 1.02
N ASP A 76 7.55 -11.87 1.16
CA ASP A 76 8.21 -12.11 2.46
C ASP A 76 8.26 -10.88 3.37
N ARG A 77 8.34 -9.67 2.79
CA ARG A 77 8.43 -8.41 3.53
C ARG A 77 7.05 -7.81 3.89
N TYR A 78 5.95 -8.40 3.42
CA TYR A 78 4.61 -7.88 3.66
C TYR A 78 3.94 -8.56 4.85
N ASN A 79 3.63 -7.78 5.89
CA ASN A 79 2.93 -8.30 7.06
C ASN A 79 1.88 -7.30 7.58
N PRO A 80 0.58 -7.48 7.26
CA PRO A 80 -0.44 -6.48 7.58
C PRO A 80 -0.57 -6.22 9.09
N ARG A 81 -0.36 -7.23 9.95
CA ARG A 81 -0.33 -7.04 11.40
C ARG A 81 0.80 -6.11 11.82
N GLU A 82 2.00 -6.31 11.28
CA GLU A 82 3.17 -5.49 11.61
C GLU A 82 2.97 -4.04 11.14
N LEU A 83 2.45 -3.85 9.91
CA LEU A 83 2.16 -2.52 9.39
C LEU A 83 1.21 -1.76 10.32
N VAL A 84 0.10 -2.39 10.72
CA VAL A 84 -0.89 -1.79 11.61
C VAL A 84 -0.33 -1.53 13.01
N LEU A 85 0.45 -2.45 13.56
CA LEU A 85 1.09 -2.27 14.86
C LEU A 85 2.05 -1.08 14.88
N ARG A 86 2.99 -1.05 13.93
CA ARG A 86 3.96 0.04 13.80
C ARG A 86 3.22 1.36 13.68
N TYR A 87 2.18 1.39 12.87
CA TYR A 87 1.35 2.58 12.68
C TYR A 87 0.68 3.10 13.97
N ILE A 88 0.15 2.20 14.80
CA ILE A 88 -0.50 2.56 16.06
C ILE A 88 0.52 2.98 17.13
N LEU A 89 1.68 2.31 17.20
CA LEU A 89 2.66 2.49 18.25
C LEU A 89 3.65 3.63 17.97
N ASP A 90 4.16 3.69 16.74
CA ASP A 90 5.25 4.58 16.33
C ASP A 90 4.73 5.90 15.72
N GLY A 91 3.46 5.93 15.27
CA GLY A 91 2.82 7.10 14.67
C GLY A 91 3.09 7.25 13.17
N ASP A 92 2.67 8.37 12.59
CA ASP A 92 2.58 8.55 11.12
C ASP A 92 3.92 8.82 10.42
N GLU A 93 4.95 9.32 11.12
CA GLU A 93 6.12 9.91 10.45
C GLU A 93 7.12 8.88 9.92
N ASP A 94 7.46 7.88 10.73
CA ASP A 94 8.50 6.89 10.37
C ASP A 94 7.91 5.69 9.60
N VAL A 95 6.61 5.46 9.72
CA VAL A 95 5.94 4.27 9.18
C VAL A 95 5.56 4.43 7.71
N LEU A 96 5.30 5.65 7.25
CA LEU A 96 4.81 5.90 5.88
C LEU A 96 5.93 6.15 4.86
N SER A 97 7.16 6.36 5.31
CA SER A 97 8.35 6.66 4.50
C SER A 97 9.17 5.42 4.15
N GLU A 98 9.11 4.35 4.95
CA GLU A 98 9.91 3.13 4.77
C GLU A 98 9.16 1.97 4.09
N MET A 99 7.92 2.20 3.65
CA MET A 99 6.96 1.11 3.45
C MET A 99 6.54 0.92 1.99
N ASP A 100 7.50 0.56 1.14
CA ASP A 100 7.23 -0.01 -0.19
C ASP A 100 6.24 -1.19 -0.11
N THR A 101 6.26 -1.90 1.02
CA THR A 101 5.38 -3.04 1.28
C THR A 101 3.93 -2.63 1.51
N LEU A 102 3.64 -1.39 1.92
CA LEU A 102 2.26 -0.92 2.12
C LEU A 102 1.42 -1.10 0.86
N TRP A 103 2.00 -0.74 -0.29
CA TRP A 103 1.36 -0.82 -1.61
C TRP A 103 1.22 -2.26 -2.14
N CYS A 104 1.70 -3.28 -1.43
CA CYS A 104 1.42 -4.69 -1.74
C CYS A 104 0.02 -5.14 -1.28
N CYS A 105 -0.67 -4.34 -0.47
CA CYS A 105 -2.05 -4.60 -0.08
C CYS A 105 -2.97 -4.59 -1.31
N THR A 106 -3.66 -5.70 -1.56
CA THR A 106 -4.62 -5.81 -2.68
C THR A 106 -6.04 -5.38 -2.30
N THR A 107 -6.22 -4.78 -1.12
CA THR A 107 -7.51 -4.32 -0.57
C THR A 107 -8.64 -5.36 -0.58
N CYS A 108 -8.31 -6.65 -0.59
CA CYS A 108 -9.26 -7.78 -0.67
C CYS A 108 -10.20 -7.97 0.53
N GLN A 109 -10.10 -7.14 1.58
CA GLN A 109 -10.94 -7.14 2.79
C GLN A 109 -10.90 -8.40 3.67
N VAL A 110 -10.20 -9.48 3.30
CA VAL A 110 -10.16 -10.74 4.08
C VAL A 110 -9.74 -10.53 5.54
N CYS A 111 -8.80 -9.61 5.79
CA CYS A 111 -8.34 -9.29 7.14
C CYS A 111 -9.40 -8.58 8.01
N ARG A 112 -10.33 -7.84 7.40
CA ARG A 112 -11.47 -7.21 8.08
C ARG A 112 -12.49 -8.27 8.48
N GLU A 113 -12.89 -9.11 7.53
CA GLU A 113 -13.93 -10.13 7.73
C GLU A 113 -13.52 -11.20 8.76
N ARG A 114 -12.24 -11.57 8.77
CA ARG A 114 -11.74 -12.59 9.70
C ARG A 114 -11.28 -12.04 11.05
N CYS A 115 -11.36 -10.73 11.28
CA CYS A 115 -10.93 -10.18 12.56
C CYS A 115 -11.95 -10.55 13.65
N PRO A 116 -11.56 -11.32 14.68
CA PRO A 116 -12.48 -11.70 15.77
C PRO A 116 -12.92 -10.51 16.62
N HIS A 117 -12.23 -9.37 16.51
CA HIS A 117 -12.52 -8.13 17.24
C HIS A 117 -13.16 -7.05 16.36
N GLY A 118 -13.52 -7.37 15.10
CA GLY A 118 -14.17 -6.43 14.19
C GLY A 118 -13.32 -5.23 13.78
N ILE A 119 -11.99 -5.38 13.78
CA ILE A 119 -11.08 -4.28 13.43
C ILE A 119 -11.03 -4.12 11.92
N ASN A 120 -11.29 -2.90 11.43
CA ASN A 120 -11.19 -2.58 10.01
C ASN A 120 -9.74 -2.38 9.55
N ILE A 121 -8.97 -3.47 9.52
CA ILE A 121 -7.56 -3.51 9.13
C ILE A 121 -7.38 -3.03 7.68
N SER A 122 -8.25 -3.48 6.76
CA SER A 122 -8.17 -3.10 5.34
C SER A 122 -8.40 -1.60 5.14
N GLY A 123 -9.37 -1.03 5.86
CA GLY A 123 -9.65 0.41 5.86
C GLY A 123 -8.49 1.23 6.41
N LEU A 124 -7.83 0.75 7.47
CA LEU A 124 -6.64 1.39 8.01
C LEU A 124 -5.47 1.37 7.02
N LEU A 125 -5.21 0.23 6.37
CA LEU A 125 -4.17 0.13 5.34
C LEU A 125 -4.47 1.09 4.17
N THR A 126 -5.73 1.23 3.79
CA THR A 126 -6.16 2.19 2.77
C THR A 126 -5.92 3.63 3.20
N HIS A 127 -6.21 3.95 4.46
CA HIS A 127 -5.91 5.27 5.00
C HIS A 127 -4.40 5.56 5.02
N MET A 128 -3.58 4.57 5.41
CA MET A 128 -2.13 4.68 5.34
C MET A 128 -1.64 4.92 3.90
N MET A 129 -2.24 4.27 2.90
CA MET A 129 -1.93 4.53 1.48
C MET A 129 -2.24 5.97 1.09
N ASN A 130 -3.36 6.53 1.54
CA ASN A 130 -3.72 7.93 1.27
C ASN A 130 -2.71 8.90 1.90
N LEU A 131 -2.32 8.67 3.16
CA LEU A 131 -1.31 9.50 3.82
C LEU A 131 0.07 9.35 3.15
N SER A 132 0.43 8.15 2.73
CA SER A 132 1.66 7.88 1.97
C SER A 132 1.65 8.66 0.65
N ALA A 133 0.53 8.65 -0.08
CA ALA A 133 0.36 9.42 -1.31
C ALA A 133 0.45 10.94 -1.09
N LEU A 134 -0.13 11.47 0.00
CA LEU A 134 0.00 12.89 0.36
C LEU A 134 1.45 13.31 0.67
N LYS A 135 2.29 12.37 1.12
CA LYS A 135 3.73 12.60 1.32
C LYS A 135 4.55 12.42 0.02
N GLY A 136 3.90 12.17 -1.11
CA GLY A 136 4.55 11.92 -2.41
C GLY A 136 4.95 10.47 -2.66
N ASN A 137 4.70 9.56 -1.71
CA ASN A 137 5.07 8.14 -1.81
C ASN A 137 3.99 7.33 -2.55
N ILE A 138 3.74 7.70 -3.79
CA ILE A 138 2.79 7.01 -4.67
C ILE A 138 3.53 6.18 -5.74
N PRO A 139 3.14 4.91 -5.97
CA PRO A 139 3.72 4.10 -7.03
C PRO A 139 3.62 4.80 -8.40
N PRO A 140 4.70 4.82 -9.21
CA PRO A 140 4.70 5.50 -10.50
C PRO A 140 3.57 5.07 -11.43
N VAL A 141 3.23 3.77 -11.44
CA VAL A 141 2.14 3.21 -12.26
C VAL A 141 0.78 3.82 -11.88
N LEU A 142 0.53 4.04 -10.58
CA LEU A 142 -0.70 4.67 -10.13
C LEU A 142 -0.71 6.16 -10.51
N ARG A 143 0.41 6.86 -10.33
CA ARG A 143 0.55 8.27 -10.77
C ARG A 143 0.24 8.40 -12.26
N SER A 144 0.83 7.57 -13.12
CA SER A 144 0.56 7.58 -14.57
C SER A 144 -0.90 7.25 -14.90
N SER A 145 -1.51 6.31 -14.18
CA SER A 145 -2.93 5.95 -14.40
C SER A 145 -3.87 7.10 -14.06
N ILE A 146 -3.56 7.89 -13.02
CA ILE A 146 -4.36 9.07 -12.66
C ILE A 146 -4.15 10.19 -13.68
N MET A 147 -2.92 10.42 -14.15
CA MET A 147 -2.63 11.38 -15.22
C MET A 147 -3.43 11.07 -16.49
N MET A 148 -3.47 9.79 -16.90
CA MET A 148 -4.29 9.36 -18.03
C MET A 148 -5.76 9.66 -17.81
N MET A 149 -6.28 9.46 -16.60
CA MET A 149 -7.67 9.78 -16.27
C MET A 149 -7.95 11.28 -16.38
N ILE A 150 -7.02 12.15 -15.97
CA ILE A 150 -7.13 13.61 -16.09
C ILE A 150 -7.11 14.07 -17.56
N GLU A 151 -6.29 13.44 -18.40
CA GLU A 151 -6.13 13.84 -19.80
C GLU A 151 -7.27 13.32 -20.69
N THR A 152 -7.71 12.09 -20.46
CA THR A 152 -8.55 11.35 -21.41
C THR A 152 -9.88 10.88 -20.82
N GLY A 153 -10.10 11.09 -19.51
CA GLY A 153 -11.23 10.55 -18.77
C GLY A 153 -11.16 9.04 -18.55
N ARG A 154 -10.05 8.36 -18.92
CA ARG A 154 -9.92 6.90 -18.81
C ARG A 154 -8.53 6.44 -18.36
N PRO A 155 -8.45 5.47 -17.44
CA PRO A 155 -7.17 4.86 -17.08
C PRO A 155 -6.63 3.92 -18.17
N ILE A 156 -7.48 3.47 -19.09
CA ILE A 156 -7.11 2.61 -20.23
C ILE A 156 -7.74 3.17 -21.49
N GLN A 157 -6.90 3.53 -22.47
CA GLN A 157 -7.36 4.05 -23.76
C GLN A 157 -7.99 2.96 -24.62
N SER A 158 -9.05 3.32 -25.34
CA SER A 158 -9.48 2.55 -26.50
C SER A 158 -8.52 2.78 -27.65
N ASN A 159 -8.09 1.71 -28.31
CA ASN A 159 -7.29 1.77 -29.52
C ASN A 159 -8.10 1.23 -30.71
N SER A 160 -7.54 1.34 -31.92
CA SER A 160 -8.18 0.86 -33.15
C SER A 160 -8.55 -0.62 -33.10
N ARG A 161 -7.77 -1.44 -32.38
CA ARG A 161 -8.08 -2.86 -32.15
C ARG A 161 -9.33 -3.03 -31.30
N SER A 162 -9.44 -2.29 -30.19
CA SER A 162 -10.62 -2.33 -29.32
C SER A 162 -11.89 -1.91 -30.08
N GLU A 163 -11.83 -0.85 -30.88
CA GLU A 163 -12.98 -0.39 -31.68
C GLU A 163 -13.36 -1.39 -32.79
N ARG A 164 -12.36 -2.01 -33.45
CA ARG A 164 -12.62 -3.07 -34.44
C ARG A 164 -13.36 -4.27 -33.82
N ILE A 165 -12.88 -4.76 -32.68
CA ILE A 165 -13.52 -5.88 -31.96
C ILE A 165 -14.94 -5.51 -31.52
N ARG A 166 -15.17 -4.26 -31.07
CA ARG A 166 -16.52 -3.78 -30.74
C ARG A 166 -17.45 -3.81 -31.96
N GLY A 167 -16.96 -3.37 -33.12
CA GLY A 167 -17.71 -3.41 -34.38
C GLY A 167 -18.07 -4.83 -34.82
N GLU A 168 -17.12 -5.76 -34.74
CA GLU A 168 -17.36 -7.20 -35.01
C GLU A 168 -18.43 -7.79 -34.09
N LEU A 169 -18.50 -7.33 -32.84
CA LEU A 169 -19.51 -7.71 -31.86
C LEU A 169 -20.83 -6.91 -31.96
N GLY A 170 -20.96 -5.99 -32.92
CA GLY A 170 -22.15 -5.13 -33.07
C GLY A 170 -22.36 -4.14 -31.93
N LEU A 171 -21.33 -3.84 -31.14
CA LEU A 171 -21.40 -2.92 -30.01
C LEU A 171 -21.27 -1.46 -30.47
N LYS A 172 -22.03 -0.57 -29.84
CA LYS A 172 -21.95 0.88 -30.11
C LYS A 172 -20.54 1.44 -29.84
N PRO A 173 -20.09 2.48 -30.57
CA PRO A 173 -18.85 3.18 -30.26
C PRO A 173 -18.83 3.71 -28.83
N LEU A 174 -17.64 3.82 -28.25
CA LEU A 174 -17.51 4.31 -26.88
C LEU A 174 -17.79 5.82 -26.80
N THR A 175 -18.66 6.22 -25.88
CA THR A 175 -18.95 7.63 -25.59
C THR A 175 -17.71 8.34 -25.07
N LYS A 176 -17.40 9.52 -25.63
CA LYS A 176 -16.30 10.35 -25.14
C LYS A 176 -16.68 10.92 -23.76
N PRO A 177 -15.87 10.68 -22.72
CA PRO A 177 -16.13 11.26 -21.41
C PRO A 177 -15.93 12.78 -21.44
N ASP A 178 -16.63 13.50 -20.57
CA ASP A 178 -16.35 14.92 -20.33
C ASP A 178 -15.07 15.04 -19.51
N THR A 179 -13.99 15.42 -20.17
CA THR A 179 -12.68 15.55 -19.53
C THR A 179 -12.57 16.78 -18.63
N LYS A 180 -13.44 17.79 -18.79
CA LYS A 180 -13.43 18.98 -17.93
C LYS A 180 -14.06 18.66 -16.59
N GLU A 181 -15.26 18.07 -16.60
CA GLU A 181 -15.95 17.66 -15.37
C GLU A 181 -15.10 16.66 -14.56
N ILE A 182 -14.52 15.65 -15.22
CA ILE A 182 -13.65 14.68 -14.54
C ILE A 182 -12.44 15.37 -13.91
N ARG A 183 -11.81 16.32 -14.61
CA ARG A 183 -10.67 17.06 -14.08
C ARG A 183 -11.06 17.86 -12.84
N GLU A 184 -12.19 18.57 -12.89
CA GLU A 184 -12.70 19.36 -11.75
C GLU A 184 -12.94 18.47 -10.53
N ILE A 185 -13.64 17.35 -10.70
CA ILE A 185 -13.91 16.38 -9.62
C ILE A 185 -12.60 15.84 -9.00
N LEU A 186 -11.61 15.51 -9.83
CA LEU A 186 -10.34 14.98 -9.33
C LEU A 186 -9.54 16.03 -8.56
N LEU A 187 -9.55 17.29 -9.01
CA LEU A 187 -8.91 18.40 -8.31
C LEU A 187 -9.60 18.69 -6.97
N ASP A 188 -10.94 18.74 -6.95
CA ASP A 188 -11.75 18.93 -5.74
C ASP A 188 -11.56 17.80 -4.72
N ALA A 189 -11.38 16.57 -5.20
CA ALA A 189 -11.05 15.41 -4.36
C ALA A 189 -9.63 15.49 -3.73
N GLY A 190 -8.84 16.51 -4.09
CA GLY A 190 -7.52 16.76 -3.51
C GLY A 190 -6.35 16.07 -4.22
N LEU A 191 -6.57 15.47 -5.40
CA LEU A 191 -5.50 14.83 -6.18
C LEU A 191 -4.51 15.84 -6.75
N GLY A 192 -4.90 17.10 -6.95
CA GLY A 192 -3.99 18.16 -7.39
C GLY A 192 -2.78 18.30 -6.45
N LYS A 193 -3.00 18.16 -5.14
CA LYS A 193 -1.94 18.20 -4.11
C LYS A 193 -0.99 16.99 -4.16
N ILE A 194 -1.45 15.86 -4.67
CA ILE A 194 -0.68 14.60 -4.75
C ILE A 194 0.14 14.54 -6.05
N LEU A 195 -0.39 15.14 -7.12
CA LEU A 195 0.19 15.06 -8.47
C LEU A 195 0.99 16.29 -8.87
N ASP A 196 1.02 17.32 -8.03
CA ASP A 196 1.67 18.62 -8.30
C ASP A 196 1.06 19.33 -9.52
N ILE A 197 -0.24 19.12 -9.75
CA ILE A 197 -1.00 19.73 -10.84
C ILE A 197 -1.73 20.95 -10.25
N GLN A 198 -1.40 22.14 -10.76
CA GLN A 198 -2.10 23.39 -10.46
C GLN A 198 -3.40 23.51 -11.25
#